data_AF-A0A9Q4HQ10-F1
#
_entry.id   AF-A0A9Q4HQ10-F1
#
_cell.length_a   1.000
_cell.length_b   1.000
_cell.length_c   1.000
_cell.angle_alpha   90.00
_cell.angle_beta   90.00
_cell.angle_gamma   90.00
#
_symmetry.space_group_name_H-M   'P 1'
#
loop_
_entity.id
_entity.type
_entity.pdbx_description
1 polymer ?
#
loop_
_entity_poly.entity_id
_entity_poly.type
_entity_poly.pdbx_seq_one_letter_code
_entity_poly.pdbx_strand_id
1 'polypeptide(L)'
;MFGSDLYIALILGVLLSLIFAEKTGIVPAGLVVPGYLGLVFNQPVFILLVLLVSLLTYVIVKFGLSKFMILYGRRKFAAMLITGIVLKIAFDFLYPIVPFEIAEFRGIGIIVPGLIANTIQKQGLTITFGSTLLLSGATFAIMFVYYLI
;
A
#
# COMPACT_ATOMS: atom_id res chain seq x y z
N MET A 1 -19.61 -2.44 -7.72
CA MET A 1 -19.25 -3.03 -9.02
C MET A 1 -17.73 -3.20 -9.08
N PHE A 2 -17.16 -4.15 -8.33
CA PHE A 2 -15.71 -4.13 -8.02
C PHE A 2 -14.82 -5.01 -8.92
N GLY A 3 -15.38 -5.85 -9.80
CA GLY A 3 -14.59 -6.83 -10.54
C GLY A 3 -13.74 -6.21 -11.66
N SER A 4 -14.40 -5.67 -12.69
CA SER A 4 -13.76 -5.07 -13.87
C SER A 4 -12.81 -3.93 -13.53
N ASP A 5 -13.27 -3.05 -12.64
CA ASP A 5 -12.60 -1.80 -12.32
C ASP A 5 -11.31 -2.07 -11.53
N LEU A 6 -11.35 -3.09 -10.66
CA LEU A 6 -10.16 -3.58 -9.99
C LEU A 6 -9.14 -4.11 -11.00
N TYR A 7 -9.55 -4.92 -11.98
CA TYR A 7 -8.59 -5.44 -12.97
C TYR A 7 -7.95 -4.32 -13.79
N ILE A 8 -8.74 -3.35 -14.26
CA ILE A 8 -8.23 -2.22 -15.05
C ILE A 8 -7.27 -1.37 -14.21
N ALA A 9 -7.66 -1.00 -12.98
CA ALA A 9 -6.81 -0.20 -12.11
C ALA A 9 -5.52 -0.92 -11.71
N LEU A 10 -5.56 -2.23 -11.49
CA LEU A 10 -4.37 -3.02 -11.20
C LEU A 10 -3.43 -3.08 -12.42
N ILE A 11 -3.95 -3.29 -13.63
CA ILE A 11 -3.15 -3.29 -14.86
C ILE A 11 -2.50 -1.92 -15.05
N LEU A 12 -3.28 -0.84 -14.96
CA LEU A 12 -2.79 0.53 -15.08
C LEU A 12 -1.73 0.85 -14.02
N GLY A 13 -2.01 0.54 -12.76
CA GLY A 13 -1.10 0.78 -11.65
C GLY A 13 0.22 0.05 -11.81
N VAL A 14 0.19 -1.22 -12.24
CA VAL A 14 1.40 -2.00 -12.50
C VAL A 14 2.19 -1.44 -13.67
N LEU A 15 1.53 -1.09 -14.78
CA LEU A 15 2.19 -0.51 -15.96
C LEU A 15 2.86 0.83 -15.63
N LEU A 16 2.13 1.73 -14.97
CA LEU A 16 2.65 3.03 -14.55
C LEU A 16 3.82 2.86 -13.57
N SER A 17 3.69 1.94 -12.61
CA SER A 17 4.77 1.63 -11.67
C SER A 17 6.02 1.11 -12.35
N LEU A 18 5.87 0.26 -13.37
CA LEU A 18 6.99 -0.30 -14.11
C LEU A 18 7.68 0.76 -14.98
N ILE A 19 6.91 1.58 -15.70
CA ILE A 19 7.46 2.69 -16.50
C ILE A 19 8.21 3.68 -15.59
N PHE A 20 7.62 4.03 -14.44
CA PHE A 20 8.25 4.94 -13.49
C PHE A 20 9.54 4.35 -12.90
N ALA A 21 9.52 3.07 -12.53
CA ALA A 21 10.69 2.37 -12.02
C ALA A 21 11.82 2.29 -13.05
N GLU A 22 11.51 2.02 -14.32
CA GLU A 22 12.51 1.97 -15.39
C GLU A 22 13.14 3.35 -15.65
N LYS A 23 12.35 4.42 -15.55
CA LYS A 23 12.82 5.79 -15.81
C LYS A 23 13.58 6.42 -14.65
N THR A 24 13.20 6.11 -13.41
CA THR A 24 13.72 6.79 -12.21
C THR A 24 14.59 5.90 -11.33
N GLY A 25 14.55 4.58 -11.53
CA GLY A 25 15.13 3.58 -10.61
C GLY A 25 14.35 3.41 -9.31
N ILE A 26 13.27 4.17 -9.09
CA ILE A 26 12.46 4.14 -7.87
C ILE A 26 11.28 3.21 -8.07
N VAL A 27 11.25 2.12 -7.30
CA VAL A 27 10.11 1.20 -7.29
C VAL A 27 9.10 1.70 -6.25
N PRO A 28 7.85 2.04 -6.62
CA PRO A 28 6.81 2.38 -5.64
C PRO A 28 6.53 1.19 -4.70
N ALA A 29 5.67 1.37 -3.71
CA ALA A 29 5.40 0.41 -2.63
C ALA A 29 4.86 -0.98 -3.04
N GLY A 30 5.54 -1.73 -3.91
CA GLY A 30 5.01 -2.83 -4.70
C GLY A 30 4.41 -2.32 -6.02
N LEU A 31 4.67 -3.03 -7.12
CA LEU A 31 4.15 -2.66 -8.45
C LEU A 31 2.62 -2.58 -8.49
N VAL A 32 1.96 -3.39 -7.67
CA VAL A 32 0.49 -3.53 -7.64
C VAL A 32 -0.17 -2.44 -6.77
N VAL A 33 0.56 -1.86 -5.82
CA VAL A 33 -0.02 -0.98 -4.78
C VAL A 33 -0.62 0.32 -5.33
N PRO A 34 0.03 1.03 -6.28
CA PRO A 34 -0.56 2.21 -6.87
C PRO A 34 -1.90 1.96 -7.57
N GLY A 35 -2.07 0.78 -8.17
CA GLY A 35 -3.35 0.40 -8.79
C GLY A 35 -4.47 0.25 -7.77
N TYR A 36 -4.17 -0.38 -6.64
CA TYR A 36 -5.13 -0.55 -5.56
C TYR A 36 -5.44 0.77 -4.84
N LEU A 37 -4.42 1.55 -4.48
CA LEU A 37 -4.61 2.86 -3.83
C LEU A 37 -5.28 3.88 -4.76
N GLY A 38 -5.12 3.74 -6.08
CA GLY A 38 -5.84 4.55 -7.06
C GLY A 38 -7.35 4.41 -6.97
N LEU A 39 -7.88 3.24 -6.59
CA LEU A 39 -9.33 3.01 -6.47
C LEU A 39 -9.95 3.71 -5.26
N VAL A 40 -9.17 3.90 -4.20
CA VAL A 40 -9.60 4.55 -2.95
C VAL A 40 -9.04 5.97 -2.83
N PHE A 41 -8.49 6.51 -3.92
CA PHE A 41 -7.76 7.78 -3.90
C PHE A 41 -8.67 8.99 -3.61
N ASN A 42 -9.96 8.87 -3.90
CA ASN A 42 -10.99 9.84 -3.57
C ASN A 42 -11.36 9.85 -2.07
N GLN A 43 -10.86 8.89 -1.28
CA GLN A 43 -11.15 8.77 0.15
C GLN A 43 -9.89 9.03 0.97
N PRO A 44 -9.57 10.29 1.29
CA PRO A 44 -8.29 10.66 1.89
C PRO A 44 -8.05 10.01 3.27
N VAL A 45 -9.13 9.75 4.02
CA VAL A 45 -9.06 9.08 5.32
C VAL A 45 -8.48 7.68 5.19
N PHE A 46 -8.86 6.92 4.16
CA PHE A 46 -8.33 5.58 3.91
C PHE A 46 -6.86 5.64 3.56
N ILE A 47 -6.46 6.52 2.64
CA ILE A 47 -5.06 6.69 2.26
C ILE A 47 -4.20 6.98 3.51
N LEU A 48 -4.64 7.92 4.35
CA LEU A 48 -3.94 8.26 5.59
C LEU A 48 -3.84 7.06 6.53
N LEU A 49 -4.90 6.29 6.69
CA LEU A 49 -4.90 5.08 7.51
C LEU A 49 -3.95 4.01 6.96
N VAL A 50 -3.92 3.78 5.65
CA VAL A 50 -2.98 2.85 5.02
C VAL A 50 -1.54 3.27 5.27
N LEU A 51 -1.23 4.55 5.03
CA LEU A 51 0.11 5.09 5.26
C LEU A 51 0.50 5.01 6.74
N LEU A 52 -0.43 5.27 7.66
CA LEU A 52 -0.23 5.15 9.10
C LEU A 52 0.06 3.71 9.50
N VAL A 53 -0.77 2.75 9.08
CA VAL A 53 -0.56 1.32 9.37
C VAL A 53 0.76 0.83 8.77
N SER A 54 1.11 1.30 7.56
CA SER A 54 2.41 0.99 6.94
C SER A 54 3.59 1.52 7.74
N LEU A 55 3.47 2.75 8.25
CA LEU A 55 4.50 3.36 9.08
C LEU A 55 4.65 2.63 10.41
N LEU A 56 3.54 2.31 11.08
CA LEU A 56 3.55 1.51 12.31
C LEU A 56 4.17 0.14 12.07
N THR A 57 3.79 -0.55 10.98
CA THR A 57 4.37 -1.83 10.57
C THR A 57 5.89 -1.72 10.43
N TYR A 58 6.36 -0.70 9.70
CA TYR A 58 7.78 -0.46 9.51
C TYR A 58 8.51 -0.24 10.85
N VAL A 59 7.94 0.60 11.73
CA VAL A 59 8.53 0.91 13.04
C VAL A 59 8.60 -0.33 13.92
N ILE A 60 7.49 -1.09 14.05
CA ILE A 60 7.42 -2.30 14.88
C ILE A 60 8.43 -3.34 14.40
N VAL A 61 8.51 -3.59 13.10
CA VAL A 61 9.40 -4.64 12.57
C VAL A 61 10.86 -4.19 12.65
N LYS A 62 11.18 -2.95 12.26
CA LYS A 62 12.57 -2.46 12.20
C LYS A 62 13.16 -2.22 13.58
N PHE A 63 12.42 -1.63 14.51
CA PHE A 63 12.94 -1.23 15.82
C PHE A 63 12.54 -2.19 16.95
N GLY A 64 11.41 -2.91 16.80
CA GLY A 64 10.97 -3.92 17.77
C GLY A 64 11.48 -5.31 17.42
N LEU A 65 10.88 -5.95 16.41
CA LEU A 65 11.13 -7.36 16.11
C LEU A 65 12.56 -7.66 15.68
N SER A 66 13.21 -6.75 14.95
CA SER A 66 14.61 -6.92 14.52
C SER A 66 15.60 -6.95 15.70
N LYS A 67 15.17 -6.55 16.92
CA LYS A 67 15.99 -6.65 18.14
C LYS A 67 15.94 -8.05 18.76
N PHE A 68 14.83 -8.76 18.60
CA PHE A 68 14.62 -10.09 19.18
C PHE A 68 14.91 -11.22 18.18
N MET A 69 14.84 -10.92 16.87
CA MET A 69 14.95 -11.91 15.81
C MET A 69 15.89 -11.44 14.71
N ILE A 70 16.65 -12.37 14.15
CA ILE A 70 17.50 -12.15 12.98
C ILE A 70 16.61 -12.07 11.73
N LEU A 71 16.25 -10.84 11.34
CA LEU A 71 15.38 -10.55 10.19
C LEU A 71 16.17 -9.97 9.01
N TYR A 72 16.44 -10.79 8.01
CA TYR A 72 17.08 -10.38 6.75
C TYR A 72 16.35 -10.93 5.52
N GLY A 73 16.50 -10.23 4.39
CA GLY A 73 15.96 -10.64 3.09
C GLY A 73 14.47 -11.03 3.13
N ARG A 74 14.17 -12.26 2.71
CA ARG A 74 12.80 -12.81 2.64
C ARG A 74 12.11 -12.89 4.01
N ARG A 75 12.84 -13.15 5.10
CA ARG A 75 12.26 -13.23 6.45
C ARG A 75 11.79 -11.86 6.94
N LYS A 76 12.58 -10.81 6.68
CA LYS A 76 12.20 -9.44 7.01
C LYS A 76 10.98 -8.98 6.22
N PHE A 77 10.91 -9.35 4.94
CA PHE A 77 9.73 -9.09 4.11
C PHE A 77 8.48 -9.78 4.67
N ALA A 78 8.56 -11.07 5.00
CA ALA A 78 7.45 -11.79 5.60
C ALA A 78 6.99 -11.18 6.93
N ALA A 79 7.93 -10.74 7.77
CA ALA A 79 7.62 -10.06 9.02
C ALA A 79 6.85 -8.73 8.80
N MET A 80 7.23 -7.95 7.77
CA MET A 80 6.49 -6.74 7.38
C MET A 80 5.07 -7.06 6.93
N LEU A 81 4.89 -8.09 6.10
CA LEU A 81 3.56 -8.51 5.67
C LEU A 81 2.71 -8.96 6.85
N ILE A 82 3.20 -9.91 7.66
CA ILE A 82 2.44 -10.46 8.80
C ILE A 82 2.09 -9.35 9.80
N THR A 83 3.03 -8.47 10.14
CA THR A 83 2.78 -7.39 11.08
C THR A 83 1.74 -6.41 10.55
N GLY A 84 1.77 -6.07 9.25
CA GLY A 84 0.77 -5.21 8.63
C GLY A 84 -0.63 -5.82 8.67
N ILE A 85 -0.74 -7.13 8.43
CA ILE A 85 -2.01 -7.88 8.51
C ILE A 85 -2.52 -7.91 9.96
N VAL A 86 -1.65 -8.19 10.94
CA VAL A 86 -2.00 -8.21 12.36
C VAL A 86 -2.48 -6.85 12.83
N LEU A 87 -1.79 -5.77 12.43
CA LEU A 87 -2.25 -4.41 12.74
C LEU A 87 -3.60 -4.14 12.10
N LYS A 88 -3.80 -4.48 10.82
CA LYS A 88 -5.09 -4.31 10.15
C LYS A 88 -6.21 -5.00 10.93
N ILE A 89 -6.02 -6.26 11.33
CA ILE A 89 -6.98 -7.01 12.14
C ILE A 89 -7.24 -6.29 13.47
N ALA A 90 -6.20 -5.80 14.15
CA ALA A 90 -6.35 -5.03 15.39
C ALA A 90 -7.16 -3.74 15.19
N PHE A 91 -6.96 -3.04 14.08
CA PHE A 91 -7.73 -1.84 13.72
C PHE A 91 -9.19 -2.17 13.35
N ASP A 92 -9.46 -3.33 12.73
CA ASP A 92 -10.84 -3.78 12.47
C ASP A 92 -11.63 -3.94 13.77
N PHE A 93 -10.99 -4.42 14.86
CA PHE A 93 -11.64 -4.54 16.18
C PHE A 93 -11.95 -3.19 16.84
N LEU A 94 -11.34 -2.10 16.38
CA LEU A 94 -11.60 -0.74 16.88
C LEU A 94 -12.75 -0.05 16.13
N TYR A 95 -13.39 -0.72 15.18
CA TYR A 95 -14.56 -0.21 14.48
C TYR A 95 -15.75 0.00 15.45
N PRO A 96 -16.50 1.13 15.40
CA PRO A 96 -16.48 2.20 14.38
C PRO A 96 -15.60 3.43 14.73
N ILE A 97 -14.80 3.38 15.81
CA ILE A 97 -13.98 4.52 16.27
C ILE A 97 -12.95 4.92 15.19
N VAL A 98 -12.44 3.92 14.46
CA VAL A 98 -11.61 4.13 13.27
C VAL A 98 -12.45 3.76 12.04
N PRO A 99 -12.62 4.66 11.05
CA PRO A 99 -13.36 4.39 9.82
C PRO A 99 -12.52 3.51 8.88
N PHE A 100 -12.17 2.31 9.34
CA PHE A 100 -11.51 1.29 8.57
C PHE A 100 -12.61 0.41 7.95
N GLU A 101 -13.14 0.81 6.79
CA GLU A 101 -14.18 -0.01 6.16
C GLU A 101 -13.66 -1.41 5.81
N ILE A 102 -14.36 -2.40 6.34
CA ILE A 102 -14.09 -3.83 6.18
C ILE A 102 -14.30 -4.28 4.72
N ALA A 103 -14.98 -3.49 3.89
CA ALA A 103 -15.33 -3.82 2.52
C ALA A 103 -14.22 -3.48 1.51
N GLU A 104 -13.64 -2.28 1.59
CA GLU A 104 -12.67 -1.82 0.60
C GLU A 104 -11.34 -2.56 0.73
N PHE A 105 -10.94 -2.89 1.96
CA PHE A 105 -9.71 -3.61 2.31
C PHE A 105 -9.76 -5.14 2.17
N ARG A 106 -10.67 -5.69 1.35
CA ARG A 106 -10.71 -7.15 1.08
C ARG A 106 -9.72 -7.53 -0.04
N GLY A 107 -9.12 -8.71 0.07
CA GLY A 107 -8.17 -9.21 -0.93
C GLY A 107 -6.79 -8.56 -0.85
N ILE A 108 -6.33 -7.94 -1.95
CA ILE A 108 -4.97 -7.37 -2.08
C ILE A 108 -4.72 -6.26 -1.05
N GLY A 109 -5.75 -5.48 -0.69
CA GLY A 109 -5.68 -4.38 0.28
C GLY A 109 -5.01 -4.78 1.59
N ILE A 110 -5.34 -5.96 2.13
CA ILE A 110 -4.81 -6.49 3.39
C ILE A 110 -3.27 -6.51 3.42
N ILE A 111 -2.64 -6.73 2.26
CA ILE A 111 -1.19 -6.90 2.13
C ILE A 111 -0.49 -5.54 1.87
N VAL A 112 -1.23 -4.54 1.38
CA VAL A 112 -0.70 -3.23 0.97
C VAL A 112 0.14 -2.55 2.07
N PRO A 113 -0.30 -2.46 3.34
CA PRO A 113 0.51 -1.79 4.36
C PRO A 113 1.87 -2.46 4.60
N GLY A 114 1.91 -3.79 4.52
CA GLY A 114 3.15 -4.57 4.64
C GLY A 114 4.09 -4.37 3.44
N LEU A 115 3.54 -4.23 2.23
CA LEU A 115 4.32 -3.93 1.03
C LEU A 115 4.95 -2.53 1.13
N ILE A 116 4.16 -1.53 1.52
CA ILE A 116 4.64 -0.16 1.75
C ILE A 116 5.72 -0.14 2.84
N ALA A 117 5.48 -0.78 3.99
CA ALA A 117 6.44 -0.86 5.08
C ALA A 117 7.79 -1.45 4.64
N ASN A 118 7.75 -2.50 3.83
CA ASN A 118 8.95 -3.11 3.27
C ASN A 118 9.67 -2.19 2.26
N THR A 119 8.95 -1.41 1.45
CA THR A 119 9.58 -0.46 0.53
C THR A 119 10.19 0.72 1.29
N ILE A 120 9.54 1.24 2.35
CA ILE A 120 10.12 2.23 3.26
C ILE A 120 11.48 1.74 3.79
N GLN A 121 11.55 0.47 4.17
CA GLN A 121 12.79 -0.14 4.66
C GLN A 121 13.92 -0.18 3.60
N LYS A 122 13.59 -0.22 2.30
CA LYS A 122 14.57 -0.30 1.22
C LYS A 122 14.95 1.06 0.64
N GLN A 123 14.00 1.97 0.51
CA GLN A 123 14.16 3.24 -0.22
C GLN A 123 13.93 4.48 0.65
N GLY A 124 13.51 4.31 1.91
CA GLY A 124 13.18 5.42 2.80
C GLY A 124 11.73 5.91 2.67
N LEU A 125 11.30 6.64 3.69
CA LEU A 125 9.90 7.04 3.87
C LEU A 125 9.43 8.00 2.76
N THR A 126 10.18 9.08 2.54
CA THR A 126 9.81 10.18 1.65
C THR A 126 9.67 9.72 0.21
N ILE A 127 10.64 8.93 -0.27
CA ILE A 127 10.63 8.36 -1.62
C ILE A 127 9.46 7.38 -1.79
N THR A 128 9.25 6.50 -0.81
CA THR A 128 8.17 5.49 -0.88
C THR A 128 6.80 6.15 -0.90
N PHE A 129 6.53 7.09 0.01
CA PHE A 129 5.24 7.77 0.08
C PHE A 129 5.01 8.67 -1.14
N GLY A 130 6.02 9.46 -1.54
CA GLY A 130 5.91 10.35 -2.69
C GLY A 130 5.63 9.60 -3.99
N SER A 131 6.43 8.56 -4.30
CA SER A 131 6.24 7.76 -5.53
C SER A 131 4.91 7.01 -5.52
N THR A 132 4.53 6.42 -4.38
CA THR A 132 3.27 5.67 -4.27
C THR A 132 2.06 6.59 -4.44
N LEU A 133 2.04 7.75 -3.77
CA LEU A 133 0.94 8.71 -3.90
C LEU A 133 0.84 9.31 -5.30
N LEU A 134 1.97 9.67 -5.91
CA LEU A 134 2.01 10.18 -7.28
C LEU A 134 1.37 9.18 -8.25
N LEU A 135 1.82 7.92 -8.22
CA LEU A 135 1.34 6.90 -9.14
C LEU A 135 -0.09 6.45 -8.85
N SER A 136 -0.49 6.44 -7.58
CA SER A 136 -1.88 6.17 -7.19
C SER A 136 -2.80 7.28 -7.70
N GLY A 137 -2.39 8.54 -7.57
CA GLY A 137 -3.12 9.69 -8.10
C GLY A 137 -3.19 9.68 -9.63
N ALA A 138 -2.10 9.29 -10.30
CA ALA A 138 -2.10 9.12 -11.76
C ALA A 138 -3.07 8.01 -12.20
N THR A 139 -3.08 6.88 -11.48
CA THR A 139 -4.02 5.78 -11.77
C THR A 139 -5.46 6.22 -11.55
N PHE A 140 -5.74 6.91 -10.45
CA PHE A 140 -7.05 7.49 -10.16
C PHE A 140 -7.49 8.46 -11.26
N ALA A 141 -6.62 9.36 -11.71
CA ALA A 141 -6.95 10.32 -12.75
C ALA A 141 -7.32 9.64 -14.08
N ILE A 142 -6.59 8.59 -14.47
CA ILE A 142 -6.90 7.82 -15.69
C ILE A 142 -8.23 7.07 -15.54
N MET A 143 -8.45 6.42 -14.40
CA MET A 143 -9.72 5.75 -14.11
C MET A 143 -10.88 6.75 -14.11
N PHE A 144 -10.69 7.93 -13.52
CA PHE A 144 -11.70 9.00 -13.51
C PHE A 144 -12.08 9.45 -14.92
N VAL A 145 -11.09 9.64 -15.81
CA VAL A 145 -11.35 9.95 -17.23
C VAL A 145 -12.07 8.80 -17.92
N TYR A 146 -11.69 7.56 -17.65
CA TYR A 146 -12.36 6.38 -18.20
C TYR A 146 -13.85 6.32 -17.83
N TYR A 147 -14.23 6.74 -16.62
CA TYR A 147 -15.64 6.82 -16.21
C TYR A 147 -16.43 7.97 -16.83
N LEU A 148 -15.77 8.97 -17.43
CA LEU A 148 -16.43 10.11 -18.07
C LEU A 148 -16.82 9.85 -19.53
N ILE A 149 -16.31 8.77 -20.13
CA ILE A 149 -16.55 8.35 -21.53
C ILE A 149 -17.66 7.30 -21.55
#